data_AF-A0A7W1BYZ9-F1
#
_entry.id   AF-A0A7W1BYZ9-F1
#
_cell.length_a   1.000
_cell.length_b   1.000
_cell.length_c   1.000
_cell.angle_alpha   90.00
_cell.angle_beta   90.00
_cell.angle_gamma   90.00
#
_symmetry.space_group_name_H-M   'P 1'
#
loop_
_entity.id
_entity.type
_entity.pdbx_description
1 polymer ?
#
loop_
_entity_poly.entity_id
_entity_poly.type
_entity_poly.pdbx_seq_one_letter_code
_entity_poly.pdbx_strand_id
1 'polypeptide(L)' 'MLLTEKEARELTDKLLSYVKADDAAVGVGSENYSHLRFAVNAFTTSGARENTTVGVTV' A
#
# COMPACT_ATOMS: atom_id res chain seq x y z
N MET A 1 0.10 -3.66 7.09
CA MET A 1 0.68 -2.48 7.71
C MET A 1 0.23 -1.34 6.83
N LEU A 2 -0.77 -0.62 7.33
CA LEU A 2 -1.17 0.62 6.68
C LEU A 2 -0.03 1.62 6.84
N LEU A 3 0.41 2.22 5.74
CA LEU A 3 1.30 3.37 5.81
C LEU A 3 0.56 4.52 6.49
N THR A 4 1.21 5.18 7.45
CA THR A 4 0.73 6.47 7.93
C THR A 4 0.96 7.54 6.86
N GLU A 5 0.22 8.64 6.92
CA GLU A 5 0.41 9.76 5.98
C GLU A 5 1.85 10.25 5.99
N LYS A 6 2.46 10.34 7.17
CA LYS A 6 3.85 10.78 7.33
C LYS A 6 4.83 9.82 6.63
N GLU A 7 4.69 8.52 6.86
CA GLU A 7 5.54 7.51 6.23
C GLU A 7 5.36 7.47 4.72
N ALA A 8 4.11 7.59 4.24
CA ALA A 8 3.81 7.65 2.82
C ALA A 8 4.48 8.88 2.15
N ARG A 9 4.42 10.04 2.82
CA ARG A 9 5.04 11.29 2.33
C ARG A 9 6.57 11.19 2.31
N GLU A 10 7.18 10.69 3.37
CA GLU A 10 8.64 10.48 3.42
C GLU A 10 9.11 9.52 2.32
N LEU A 11 8.33 8.48 2.02
CA LEU A 11 8.60 7.54 0.93
C LEU A 11 8.47 8.20 -0.45
N THR A 12 7.40 8.97 -0.70
CA THR A 12 7.23 9.68 -1.97
C THR A 12 8.33 10.72 -2.21
N ASP A 13 8.71 11.47 -1.17
CA ASP A 13 9.76 12.49 -1.26
C ASP A 13 11.12 11.85 -1.57
N LYS A 14 11.41 10.72 -0.92
CA LYS A 14 12.64 9.97 -1.19
C LYS A 14 12.66 9.41 -2.61
N LEU A 15 11.54 8.89 -3.10
CA LEU A 15 11.43 8.37 -4.47
C LEU A 15 11.60 9.48 -5.51
N LEU A 16 10.98 10.64 -5.31
CA LEU A 16 11.16 11.82 -6.16
C LEU A 16 12.62 12.28 -6.22
N SER A 17 13.36 12.18 -5.11
CA SER A 17 14.80 12.53 -5.10
C SER A 17 15.68 11.68 -6.01
N TYR A 18 15.21 10.47 -6.38
CA TYR A 18 15.91 9.59 -7.30
C TYR A 18 15.51 9.81 -8.77
N VAL A 19 14.44 10.55 -9.05
CA VAL A 19 13.99 10.82 -10.41
C VAL A 19 14.78 12.00 -10.98
N LYS A 20 15.41 11.80 -12.13
CA LYS A 20 16.21 12.82 -12.84
C LYS A 20 15.43 13.54 -13.95
N ALA A 21 14.18 13.15 -14.17
CA ALA A 21 13.33 13.77 -15.17
C ALA A 21 12.73 15.08 -14.64
N ASP A 22 12.45 16.00 -15.55
CA ASP A 22 11.90 17.32 -15.23
C ASP A 22 10.45 17.26 -14.72
N ASP A 23 9.70 16.23 -15.10
CA ASP A 23 8.36 15.96 -14.58
C ASP A 23 8.25 14.48 -14.18
N ALA A 24 7.73 14.22 -12.99
CA ALA A 24 7.60 12.87 -12.45
C ALA A 24 6.48 12.80 -11.42
N ALA A 25 5.63 11.79 -11.54
CA ALA A 25 4.56 11.51 -10.59
C ALA A 25 4.84 10.19 -9.85
N VAL A 26 4.94 10.27 -8.53
CA VAL A 26 5.10 9.10 -7.65
C VAL A 26 3.84 8.91 -6.82
N GLY A 27 3.27 7.71 -6.88
CA GLY A 27 2.14 7.29 -6.04
C GLY A 27 2.52 6.09 -5.19
N VAL A 28 2.20 6.14 -3.90
CA VAL A 28 2.38 5.02 -2.97
C VAL A 28 1.02 4.66 -2.38
N GLY A 29 0.65 3.38 -2.50
CA GLY A 29 -0.60 2.84 -2.00
C GLY A 29 -0.35 1.67 -1.05
N SER A 30 -1.13 1.59 0.01
CA SER A 30 -1.08 0.51 0.99
C SER A 30 -2.49 -0.01 1.24
N GLU A 31 -2.67 -1.32 1.20
CA GLU A 31 -3.94 -2.01 1.37
C GLU A 31 -3.82 -3.07 2.47
N ASN A 32 -4.84 -3.12 3.33
CA ASN A 32 -5.03 -4.20 4.28
C ASN A 32 -6.45 -4.74 4.09
N TYR A 33 -6.54 -5.97 3.58
CA TYR A 33 -7.78 -6.64 3.25
C TYR A 33 -7.92 -7.93 4.05
N SER A 34 -9.09 -8.18 4.63
CA SER A 34 -9.37 -9.39 5.40
C SER A 34 -10.62 -10.07 4.86
N HIS A 35 -10.51 -11.36 4.58
CA HIS A 35 -11.64 -12.21 4.21
C HIS A 35 -11.97 -13.14 5.37
N LEU A 36 -13.15 -12.94 5.97
CA LEU A 36 -13.67 -13.79 7.04
C LEU A 36 -14.95 -14.49 6.57
N ARG A 37 -14.92 -15.83 6.54
CA ARG A 37 -16.10 -16.65 6.24
C ARG A 37 -16.65 -17.30 7.51
N PHE A 38 -17.94 -17.12 7.73
CA PHE A 38 -18.68 -17.73 8.82
C PHE A 38 -19.60 -18.83 8.29
N ALA A 39 -19.54 -20.00 8.90
CA ALA A 39 -20.46 -21.10 8.65
C ALA A 39 -20.64 -21.91 9.94
N VAL A 40 -21.86 -22.37 10.23
CA VAL A 40 -22.17 -23.23 11.38
C VAL A 40 -21.71 -22.64 12.72
N ASN A 41 -21.98 -21.35 12.96
CA ASN A 41 -21.55 -20.62 14.16
C ASN A 41 -20.03 -20.62 14.44
N ALA A 42 -19.21 -20.91 13.42
CA ALA A 42 -17.76 -20.92 13.53
C ALA A 42 -17.09 -20.17 12.37
N PHE A 43 -15.91 -19.60 12.63
CA PHE A 43 -15.03 -19.05 11.60
C PHE A 43 -14.41 -20.22 10.83
N THR A 44 -14.74 -20.36 9.55
CA THR A 44 -14.32 -21.52 8.73
C THR A 44 -13.09 -21.23 7.88
N THR A 45 -12.84 -19.97 7.56
CA THR A 45 -11.63 -19.54 6.85
C THR A 45 -11.37 -18.07 7.15
N SER A 46 -10.14 -17.77 7.55
CA SER A 46 -9.62 -16.42 7.69
C SER A 46 -8.40 -16.27 6.77
N GLY A 47 -8.40 -15.20 5.98
CA GLY A 47 -7.27 -14.83 5.14
C GLY A 47 -7.05 -13.33 5.24
N ALA A 48 -5.85 -12.91 5.62
CA ALA A 48 -5.44 -11.52 5.60
C ALA A 48 -4.47 -11.32 4.44
N ARG A 49 -4.71 -10.28 3.64
CA ARG A 49 -3.79 -9.83 2.60
C ARG A 49 -3.34 -8.41 2.92
N GLU A 50 -2.04 -8.24 2.92
CA GLU A 50 -1.38 -6.96 3.06
C GLU A 50 -0.60 -6.69 1.78
N ASN A 51 -0.82 -5.53 1.15
CA ASN A 51 -0.18 -5.20 -0.10
C ASN A 51 0.30 -3.74 -0.09
N THR A 52 1.55 -3.50 -0.47
CA THR A 52 2.10 -2.15 -0.65
C THR A 52 2.55 -2.03 -2.10
N THR A 53 2.04 -1.02 -2.80
CA THR A 53 2.25 -0.82 -4.23
C THR A 53 2.84 0.57 -4.45
N VAL A 54 3.81 0.67 -5.35
CA VAL A 54 4.44 1.93 -5.76
C VAL A 54 4.30 2.07 -7.27
N GLY A 55 3.79 3.21 -7.72
CA GLY A 55 3.75 3.60 -9.12
C GLY A 55 4.62 4.83 -9.36
N VAL A 56 5.50 4.77 -10.35
CA VAL A 56 6.32 5.90 -10.78
C VAL A 56 6.05 6.15 -12.25
N THR A 57 5.64 7.38 -12.60
CA THR A 57 5.46 7.85 -13.96
C THR A 57 6.47 8.96 -14.22
N VAL A 58 7.13 8.91 -15.37
CA VAL A 58 8.25 9.77 -15.77
C VAL A 58 8.00 10.26 -17.19
#